data_AF-X1EVN0-F1
#
_entry.id   AF-X1EVN0-F1
#
_cell.length_a   1.000
_cell.length_b   1.000
_cell.length_c   1.000
_cell.angle_alpha   90.00
_cell.angle_beta   90.00
_cell.angle_gamma   90.00
#
_symmetry.space_group_name_H-M   'P 1'
#
loop_
_entity.id
_entity.type
_entity.pdbx_description
1 polymer ?
#
loop_
_entity_poly.entity_id
_entity_poly.type
_entity_poly.pdbx_seq_one_letter_code
_entity_poly.pdbx_strand_id
1 'polypeptide(L)' 'MSLTKKKKEIVSFPLSVFETADTKEDLEDWLLAQNPEFIKKMRKARKDDLRGLGKDWETLKKELCLK' A
#
# COMPACT_ATOMS: atom_id res chain seq x y z
N MET A 1 -12.11 32.91 -11.28
CA MET A 1 -12.03 31.44 -11.16
C MET A 1 -10.58 31.04 -11.23
N SER A 2 -9.96 30.60 -10.13
CA SER A 2 -8.53 30.27 -10.10
C SER A 2 -8.31 28.87 -10.69
N LEU A 3 -7.51 28.80 -11.74
CA LEU A 3 -7.00 27.55 -12.29
C LEU A 3 -5.94 27.04 -11.30
N THR A 4 -6.33 26.12 -10.41
CA THR A 4 -5.39 25.38 -9.59
C THR A 4 -4.53 24.52 -10.53
N LYS A 5 -3.31 24.99 -10.83
CA LYS A 5 -2.29 24.18 -11.51
C LYS A 5 -2.09 22.91 -10.68
N LYS A 6 -2.59 21.76 -11.15
CA LYS A 6 -2.23 20.46 -10.59
C LYS A 6 -0.70 20.39 -10.61
N LYS A 7 -0.07 20.41 -9.43
CA LYS A 7 1.35 20.12 -9.31
C LYS A 7 1.55 18.75 -9.92
N LYS A 8 2.35 18.65 -10.98
CA LYS A 8 2.78 17.36 -11.49
C LYS A 8 3.65 16.76 -10.38
N GLU A 9 3.11 15.79 -9.65
CA GLU A 9 3.89 15.00 -8.70
C GLU A 9 4.86 14.17 -9.53
N ILE A 10 6.10 14.61 -9.58
CA ILE A 10 7.19 13.88 -10.21
C ILE A 10 7.73 12.94 -9.15
N VAL A 11 7.63 11.63 -9.42
CA VAL A 11 8.20 10.58 -8.58
C VAL A 11 9.53 10.18 -9.20
N SER A 12 10.61 10.25 -8.41
CA SER A 12 11.93 9.80 -8.81
C SER A 12 12.26 8.47 -8.15
N PHE A 13 12.88 7.58 -8.91
CA PHE A 13 13.40 6.30 -8.42
C PHE A 13 14.71 5.97 -9.13
N PRO A 14 15.57 5.12 -8.55
CA PRO A 14 16.84 4.76 -9.14
C PRO A 14 16.68 4.07 -10.50
N LEU A 15 17.62 4.30 -11.41
CA LEU A 15 17.62 3.64 -12.72
C LEU A 15 17.71 2.10 -12.59
N SER A 16 18.47 1.62 -11.62
CA SER A 16 18.57 0.18 -11.35
C SER A 16 17.22 -0.45 -11.02
N VAL A 17 16.34 0.27 -10.31
CA VAL A 17 14.98 -0.21 -9.99
C VAL A 17 14.13 -0.29 -11.26
N PHE A 18 14.28 0.68 -12.16
CA PHE A 18 13.62 0.65 -13.47
C PHE A 18 14.08 -0.54 -14.32
N GLU A 19 15.38 -0.81 -14.34
CA GLU A 19 15.98 -1.91 -15.12
C GLU A 19 15.58 -3.29 -14.60
N THR A 20 15.27 -3.40 -13.31
CA THR A 20 14.86 -4.67 -12.67
C THR A 20 13.35 -4.87 -12.62
N ALA A 21 12.55 -3.84 -12.93
CA ALA A 21 11.10 -3.94 -12.90
C ALA A 21 10.60 -4.49 -14.24
N ASP A 22 9.95 -5.65 -14.20
CA ASP A 22 9.36 -6.27 -15.40
C ASP A 22 8.02 -5.62 -15.75
N THR A 23 7.31 -5.12 -14.73
CA THR A 23 5.97 -4.57 -14.84
C THR A 23 5.82 -3.23 -14.11
N LYS A 24 4.72 -2.52 -14.42
CA LYS A 24 4.36 -1.27 -13.72
C LYS A 24 4.06 -1.55 -12.25
N GLU A 25 3.43 -2.69 -11.99
CA GLU A 25 3.04 -3.16 -10.68
C GLU A 25 4.28 -3.35 -9.78
N ASP A 26 5.41 -3.83 -10.32
CA ASP A 26 6.66 -3.96 -9.57
C ASP A 26 7.20 -2.59 -9.09
N LEU A 27 7.06 -1.55 -9.92
CA LEU A 27 7.43 -0.18 -9.52
C LEU A 27 6.49 0.37 -8.45
N GLU A 28 5.20 0.08 -8.55
CA GLU A 28 4.21 0.48 -7.54
C GLU A 28 4.48 -0.20 -6.20
N ASP A 29 4.79 -1.49 -6.21
CA ASP A 29 5.16 -2.26 -5.03
C ASP A 29 6.47 -1.75 -4.41
N TRP A 30 7.47 -1.42 -5.23
CA TRP A 30 8.71 -0.83 -4.74
C TRP A 30 8.45 0.52 -4.06
N LEU A 31 7.64 1.40 -4.68
CA LEU A 31 7.26 2.69 -4.11
C LEU A 31 6.47 2.52 -2.80
N LEU A 32 5.57 1.55 -2.75
CA LEU A 32 4.80 1.23 -1.55
C LEU A 32 5.70 0.73 -0.42
N ALA A 33 6.72 -0.06 -0.75
CA ALA A 33 7.72 -0.51 0.20
C ALA A 33 8.58 0.63 0.78
N GLN A 34 8.72 1.76 0.06
CA GLN A 34 9.39 2.95 0.57
C GLN A 34 8.50 3.79 1.52
N ASN A 35 7.19 3.57 1.55
CA ASN A 35 6.28 4.37 2.37
C ASN A 35 6.34 3.95 3.85
N PRO A 36 6.88 4.79 4.77
CA PRO A 36 7.07 4.42 6.16
C PRO A 36 5.76 4.20 6.92
N GLU A 37 4.69 4.91 6.56
CA GLU A 37 3.37 4.73 7.18
C GLU A 37 2.76 3.39 6.78
N PHE A 38 2.91 3.01 5.52
CA PHE A 38 2.48 1.71 5.01
C PHE A 38 3.23 0.59 5.74
N ILE A 39 4.56 0.66 5.79
CA ILE A 39 5.39 -0.33 6.50
C ILE A 39 5.01 -0.41 7.99
N LYS A 40 4.73 0.72 8.64
CA LYS A 40 4.25 0.74 10.04
C LYS A 40 2.92 -0.01 10.20
N LYS A 41 1.97 0.18 9.28
CA LYS A 41 0.70 -0.54 9.26
C LYS A 41 0.91 -2.04 9.06
N MET A 42 1.75 -2.44 8.11
CA MET A 42 2.07 -3.86 7.84
C MET A 42 2.72 -4.54 9.05
N ARG A 43 3.67 -3.86 9.71
CA ARG A 43 4.29 -4.38 10.95
C ARG A 43 3.28 -4.55 12.08
N LYS A 44 2.32 -3.62 12.20
CA LYS A 44 1.23 -3.75 13.17
C LYS A 44 0.34 -4.95 12.84
N ALA A 45 -0.12 -5.07 11.59
CA ALA A 45 -0.95 -6.17 11.13
C ALA A 45 -0.27 -7.52 11.41
N ARG A 46 1.03 -7.65 11.15
CA ARG A 46 1.79 -8.86 11.47
C ARG A 46 1.83 -9.18 12.97
N LYS A 47 1.96 -8.17 13.84
CA LYS A 47 1.93 -8.36 15.30
C LYS A 47 0.55 -8.81 15.78
N ASP A 48 -0.50 -8.23 15.22
CA ASP A 48 -1.88 -8.56 15.56
C ASP A 48 -2.22 -10.00 15.13
N ASP A 49 -1.78 -10.39 13.93
CA ASP A 49 -1.86 -11.77 13.42
C ASP A 49 -1.17 -12.79 14.33
N LEU A 50 0.10 -12.54 14.72
CA LEU A 50 0.83 -13.40 15.66
C LEU A 50 0.16 -13.50 17.04
N ARG A 51 -0.64 -12.52 17.43
CA ARG A 51 -1.41 -12.52 18.69
C ARG A 51 -2.79 -13.15 18.54
N GLY A 52 -3.17 -13.61 17.35
CA GLY A 52 -4.49 -14.14 17.06
C GLY A 52 -5.59 -13.07 17.08
N LEU A 53 -5.23 -11.79 16.89
CA LEU A 53 -6.19 -10.67 16.83
C LEU A 53 -6.78 -10.46 15.44
N GLY A 54 -6.56 -11.42 14.52
CA GLY A 54 -7.23 -11.45 13.23
C GLY A 54 -8.75 -11.54 13.41
N LYS A 55 -9.49 -10.92 12.49
CA LYS A 55 -10.95 -11.08 12.44
C LYS A 55 -11.31 -12.29 11.61
N ASP A 56 -12.27 -13.05 12.09
CA ASP A 56 -12.91 -14.11 11.32
C ASP A 56 -13.63 -13.54 10.09
N TRP A 57 -13.52 -14.25 8.97
CA TRP A 57 -14.04 -13.80 7.69
C TRP A 57 -15.57 -13.72 7.65
N GLU A 58 -16.26 -14.69 8.25
CA GLU A 58 -17.73 -14.70 8.28
C GLU A 58 -18.28 -13.61 9.20
N THR A 59 -17.57 -13.32 10.30
CA THR A 59 -17.88 -12.18 11.16
C THR A 59 -17.67 -10.86 10.41
N LEU A 60 -16.55 -10.71 9.70
CA LEU A 60 -16.24 -9.50 8.92
C LEU A 60 -17.24 -9.26 7.78
N LYS A 61 -17.66 -10.30 7.05
CA LYS A 61 -18.69 -10.20 6.00
C LYS A 61 -20.00 -9.64 6.54
N LYS A 62 -20.43 -10.11 7.72
CA LYS A 62 -21.64 -9.61 8.39
C LYS A 62 -21.49 -8.14 8.78
N GLU A 63 -20.35 -7.75 9.34
CA GLU A 63 -20.05 -6.35 9.70
C GLU A 63 -20.04 -5.42 8.46
N LEU A 64 -19.52 -5.90 7.33
CA LEU A 64 -19.39 -5.13 6.09
C LEU A 64 -20.60 -5.24 5.16
N CYS A 65 -21.65 -5.97 5.56
CA CYS A 65 -22.83 -6.24 4.75
C CYS A 65 -22.49 -6.85 3.36
N LEU A 66 -21.44 -7.67 3.28
CA LEU A 66 -21.04 -8.37 2.07
C LEU A 66 -21.84 -9.68 1.94
N LYS A 67 -22.42 -9.91 0.76
CA LYS A 67 -23.22 -11.11 0.44
C LYS A 67 -22.34 -12.24 -0.07
#